data_AF-A0A2E8HTJ0-F1
#
_entry.id   AF-A0A2E8HTJ0-F1
#
_cell.length_a   1.000
_cell.length_b   1.000
_cell.length_c   1.000
_cell.angle_alpha   90.00
_cell.angle_beta   90.00
_cell.angle_gamma   90.00
#
_symmetry.space_group_name_H-M   'P 1'
#
loop_
_entity.id
_entity.type
_entity.pdbx_description
1 polymer ?
#
loop_
_entity_poly.entity_id
_entity_poly.type
_entity_poly.pdbx_seq_one_letter_code
_entity_poly.pdbx_strand_id
1 'polypeptide(L)'
;LLYWRFACWLGGAQGLRDWCIKSDDIDRFCSLPKREELNISRKHFFSRERPDGEVLNWFLAGPSDRNLPFLIQDITDHSLRIPLNSSCDHPNKVDYVSAIVLNRDKVLKHRSKFLLYLAQDESVDEALALDGVHIRVSSDKNAPMMALEFSSDGGVSGELSKVLTAGASLRII
;
A
#
# COMPACT_ATOMS: atom_id res chain seq x y z
N LEU A 1 -15.26 -1.63 11.79
CA LEU A 1 -13.86 -1.12 11.76
C LEU A 1 -13.31 -1.07 10.34
N LEU A 2 -13.21 -2.19 9.62
CA LEU A 2 -12.63 -2.20 8.26
C LEU A 2 -13.45 -1.39 7.25
N TYR A 3 -14.78 -1.51 7.23
CA TYR A 3 -15.63 -0.72 6.34
C TYR A 3 -15.50 0.80 6.57
N TRP A 4 -15.26 1.23 7.81
CA TRP A 4 -15.01 2.65 8.11
C TRP A 4 -13.68 3.14 7.51
N ARG A 5 -12.64 2.29 7.52
CA ARG A 5 -11.38 2.58 6.84
C ARG A 5 -11.62 2.85 5.35
N PHE A 6 -12.43 2.01 4.69
CA PHE A 6 -12.66 2.08 3.25
C PHE A 6 -13.71 3.11 2.82
N ALA A 7 -14.50 3.67 3.75
CA ALA A 7 -15.44 4.75 3.44
C ALA A 7 -14.76 5.95 2.74
N CYS A 8 -13.49 6.21 3.04
CA CYS A 8 -12.72 7.27 2.40
C CYS A 8 -12.34 6.99 0.93
N TRP A 9 -12.52 5.76 0.43
CA TRP A 9 -12.30 5.44 -0.98
C TRP A 9 -13.46 5.92 -1.85
N LEU A 10 -14.64 6.08 -1.26
CA LEU A 10 -15.87 6.46 -1.96
C LEU A 10 -16.07 7.98 -2.06
N GLY A 11 -15.14 8.79 -1.51
CA GLY A 11 -15.26 10.25 -1.53
C GLY A 11 -13.94 11.02 -1.29
N GLY A 12 -13.96 12.33 -1.52
CA GLY A 12 -12.84 13.26 -1.32
C GLY A 12 -11.95 13.49 -2.55
N ALA A 13 -10.80 14.15 -2.36
CA ALA A 13 -9.84 14.51 -3.43
C ALA A 13 -9.30 13.34 -4.27
N GLN A 14 -8.90 13.58 -5.52
CA GLN A 14 -8.12 12.65 -6.37
C GLN A 14 -6.86 12.11 -5.65
N GLY A 15 -6.26 11.00 -6.12
CA GLY A 15 -4.87 10.62 -5.79
C GLY A 15 -4.68 9.40 -4.86
N LEU A 16 -3.47 9.25 -4.30
CA LEU A 16 -3.10 8.13 -3.40
C LEU A 16 -3.95 8.16 -2.12
N ARG A 17 -4.61 7.04 -1.79
CA ARG A 17 -5.57 6.98 -0.67
C ARG A 17 -5.19 6.06 0.47
N ASP A 18 -4.64 4.92 0.08
CA ASP A 18 -4.39 3.79 0.93
C ASP A 18 -3.39 2.88 0.21
N TRP A 19 -2.85 1.93 0.93
CA TRP A 19 -1.90 0.96 0.42
C TRP A 19 -2.09 -0.36 1.15
N CYS A 20 -1.85 -1.44 0.43
CA CYS A 20 -1.99 -2.79 0.96
C CYS A 20 -0.76 -3.62 0.72
N ILE A 21 -0.53 -4.55 1.63
CA ILE A 21 0.50 -5.58 1.52
C ILE A 21 -0.20 -6.90 1.22
N LYS A 22 0.32 -7.64 0.23
CA LYS A 22 -0.14 -9.00 -0.03
C LYS A 22 0.28 -9.90 1.13
N SER A 23 -0.63 -10.75 1.60
CA SER A 23 -0.36 -11.72 2.65
C SER A 23 -0.86 -13.09 2.20
N ASP A 24 -0.04 -14.11 2.43
CA ASP A 24 -0.43 -15.50 2.20
C ASP A 24 -1.18 -16.09 3.42
N ASP A 25 -1.12 -15.42 4.58
CA ASP A 25 -1.76 -15.85 5.83
C ASP A 25 -2.26 -14.64 6.65
N ILE A 26 -3.46 -14.18 6.30
CA ILE A 26 -4.12 -13.07 6.98
C ILE A 26 -4.62 -13.46 8.38
N ASP A 27 -4.83 -14.75 8.63
CA ASP A 27 -5.30 -15.26 9.92
C ASP A 27 -4.21 -15.13 10.98
N ARG A 28 -2.97 -15.48 10.63
CA ARG A 28 -1.81 -15.28 11.50
C ARG A 28 -1.65 -13.82 11.92
N PHE A 29 -1.82 -12.90 10.99
CA PHE A 29 -1.81 -11.47 11.30
C PHE A 29 -2.97 -11.07 12.23
N CYS A 30 -4.16 -11.58 11.96
CA CYS A 30 -5.34 -11.35 12.78
C CYS A 30 -5.24 -11.97 14.19
N SER A 31 -4.38 -12.96 14.41
CA SER A 31 -4.19 -13.64 15.70
C SER A 31 -3.03 -13.09 16.54
N LEU A 32 -2.30 -12.08 16.05
CA LEU A 32 -1.17 -11.51 16.81
C LEU A 32 -1.62 -11.01 18.19
N PRO A 33 -0.87 -11.28 19.28
CA PRO A 33 -1.27 -10.86 20.63
C PRO A 33 -1.51 -9.35 20.77
N LYS A 34 -0.78 -8.54 20.00
CA LYS A 34 -0.86 -7.07 20.01
C LYS A 34 -1.91 -6.52 19.03
N ARG A 35 -2.83 -7.37 18.58
CA ARG A 35 -3.93 -7.00 17.67
C ARG A 35 -4.81 -5.89 18.23
N GLU A 36 -5.04 -5.88 19.54
CA GLU A 36 -5.83 -4.86 20.21
C GLU A 36 -5.14 -3.49 20.20
N GLU A 37 -3.81 -3.45 20.39
CA GLU A 37 -3.01 -2.22 20.33
C GLU A 37 -3.08 -1.56 18.94
N LEU A 38 -3.14 -2.37 17.88
CA LEU A 38 -3.26 -1.92 16.49
C LEU A 38 -4.71 -1.73 16.03
N ASN A 39 -5.71 -2.11 16.85
CA ASN A 39 -7.12 -2.15 16.48
C ASN A 39 -7.35 -2.88 15.13
N ILE A 40 -6.72 -4.04 14.96
CA ILE A 40 -6.82 -4.82 13.71
C ILE A 40 -8.23 -5.43 13.59
N SER A 41 -8.87 -5.15 12.46
CA SER A 41 -10.15 -5.74 12.10
C SER A 41 -10.05 -7.26 11.97
N ARG A 42 -11.18 -7.97 12.09
CA ARG A 42 -11.24 -9.36 11.59
C ARG A 42 -10.98 -9.37 10.08
N LYS A 43 -10.62 -10.52 9.52
CA LYS A 43 -10.63 -10.68 8.07
C LYS A 43 -12.07 -10.61 7.56
N HIS A 44 -12.26 -10.00 6.39
CA HIS A 44 -13.55 -9.84 5.73
C HIS A 44 -13.43 -10.35 4.31
N PHE A 45 -14.43 -11.10 3.86
CA PHE A 45 -14.52 -11.62 2.51
C PHE A 45 -14.99 -10.53 1.54
N PHE A 46 -14.39 -10.50 0.35
CA PHE A 46 -14.77 -9.62 -0.75
C PHE A 46 -14.74 -10.40 -2.06
N SER A 47 -15.60 -9.97 -3.00
CA SER A 47 -15.64 -10.53 -4.34
C SER A 47 -15.91 -9.45 -5.40
N ARG A 48 -15.51 -9.75 -6.63
CA ARG A 48 -15.86 -8.96 -7.82
C ARG A 48 -16.04 -9.88 -9.01
N GLU A 49 -17.17 -9.73 -9.70
CA GLU A 49 -17.41 -10.33 -11.00
C GLU A 49 -16.71 -9.51 -12.09
N ARG A 50 -15.94 -10.18 -12.95
CA ARG A 50 -15.30 -9.60 -14.13
C ARG A 50 -16.31 -9.53 -15.28
N PRO A 51 -16.07 -8.68 -16.30
CA PRO A 51 -16.94 -8.61 -17.48
C PRO A 51 -17.11 -9.93 -18.26
N ASP A 52 -16.20 -10.89 -18.09
CA ASP A 52 -16.26 -12.24 -18.69
C ASP A 52 -17.01 -13.26 -17.82
N GLY A 53 -17.57 -12.84 -16.67
CA GLY A 53 -18.31 -13.69 -15.75
C GLY A 53 -17.45 -14.41 -14.70
N GLU A 54 -16.11 -14.29 -14.74
CA GLU A 54 -15.27 -14.85 -13.69
C GLU A 54 -15.43 -14.10 -12.36
N VAL A 55 -15.59 -14.84 -11.26
CA VAL A 55 -15.71 -14.26 -9.91
C VAL A 55 -14.38 -14.34 -9.19
N LEU A 56 -13.78 -13.17 -8.95
CA LEU A 56 -12.56 -13.03 -8.16
C LEU A 56 -12.91 -12.89 -6.68
N ASN A 57 -12.15 -13.55 -5.81
CA ASN A 57 -12.40 -13.59 -4.36
C ASN A 57 -11.12 -13.31 -3.58
N TRP A 58 -11.23 -12.55 -2.49
CA TRP A 58 -10.10 -12.26 -1.60
C TRP A 58 -10.59 -11.92 -0.17
N PHE A 59 -9.66 -11.95 0.78
CA PHE A 59 -9.85 -11.44 2.13
C PHE A 59 -9.12 -10.12 2.33
N LEU A 60 -9.71 -9.22 3.11
CA LEU A 60 -9.06 -8.00 3.62
C LEU A 60 -9.09 -7.97 5.14
N ALA A 61 -8.00 -7.50 5.75
CA ALA A 61 -7.90 -7.22 7.18
C ALA A 61 -6.89 -6.11 7.40
N GLY A 62 -7.03 -5.35 8.48
CA GLY A 62 -6.03 -4.33 8.76
C GLY A 62 -6.36 -3.48 9.97
N PRO A 63 -5.44 -2.58 10.34
CA PRO A 63 -5.62 -1.65 11.44
C PRO A 63 -6.63 -0.58 11.04
N SER A 64 -7.35 -0.04 12.03
CA SER A 64 -8.21 1.13 11.81
C SER A 64 -7.39 2.39 11.47
N ASP A 65 -6.12 2.43 11.87
CA ASP A 65 -5.17 3.49 11.59
C ASP A 65 -4.74 3.48 10.11
N ARG A 66 -5.17 4.50 9.36
CA ARG A 66 -4.92 4.62 7.91
C ARG A 66 -3.49 4.94 7.52
N ASN A 67 -2.63 5.27 8.48
CA ASN A 67 -1.21 5.47 8.19
C ASN A 67 -0.48 4.12 8.00
N LEU A 68 -1.01 3.05 8.61
CA LEU A 68 -0.51 1.69 8.44
C LEU A 68 -1.23 1.02 7.26
N PRO A 69 -0.58 0.09 6.53
CA PRO A 69 -1.23 -0.61 5.45
C PRO A 69 -2.30 -1.58 5.96
N PHE A 70 -3.17 -2.01 5.05
CA PHE A 70 -4.03 -3.17 5.28
C PHE A 70 -3.48 -4.37 4.49
N LEU A 71 -3.94 -5.56 4.83
CA LEU A 71 -3.57 -6.80 4.17
C LEU A 71 -4.63 -7.24 3.18
N ILE A 72 -4.18 -7.82 2.08
CA ILE A 72 -5.00 -8.54 1.11
C ILE A 72 -4.47 -9.97 0.96
N GLN A 73 -5.36 -10.95 1.05
CA GLN A 73 -5.07 -12.34 0.75
C GLN A 73 -5.97 -12.80 -0.38
N ASP A 74 -5.37 -13.16 -1.50
CA ASP A 74 -6.06 -13.66 -2.67
C ASP A 74 -6.57 -15.09 -2.43
N ILE A 75 -7.85 -15.34 -2.74
CA ILE A 75 -8.44 -16.69 -2.72
C ILE A 75 -8.41 -17.27 -4.14
N THR A 76 -8.81 -16.46 -5.12
CA THR A 76 -8.57 -16.74 -6.54
C THR A 76 -7.14 -16.42 -6.92
N ASP A 77 -6.62 -17.06 -7.98
CA ASP A 77 -5.26 -16.82 -8.48
C ASP A 77 -4.97 -15.32 -8.65
N HIS A 78 -3.85 -14.89 -8.09
CA HIS A 78 -3.40 -13.50 -8.10
C HIS A 78 -3.31 -12.93 -9.52
N SER A 79 -2.88 -13.74 -10.50
CA SER A 79 -2.74 -13.35 -11.90
C SER A 79 -4.09 -13.00 -12.56
N LEU A 80 -5.20 -13.53 -12.04
CA LEU A 80 -6.55 -13.19 -12.50
C LEU A 80 -7.06 -11.88 -11.90
N ARG A 81 -6.59 -11.51 -10.70
CA ARG A 81 -6.94 -10.23 -10.07
C ARG A 81 -6.07 -9.08 -10.58
N ILE A 82 -4.78 -9.33 -10.77
CA ILE A 82 -3.81 -8.39 -11.32
C ILE A 82 -3.32 -8.94 -12.65
N PRO A 83 -3.96 -8.57 -13.78
CA PRO A 83 -3.57 -9.09 -15.09
C PRO A 83 -2.22 -8.48 -15.49
N LEU A 84 -1.16 -9.28 -15.39
CA LEU A 84 0.20 -8.95 -15.84
C LEU A 84 0.32 -9.12 -17.36
N ASN A 85 -0.45 -8.33 -18.12
CA ASN A 85 -0.51 -8.41 -19.57
C ASN A 85 0.11 -7.16 -20.24
N SER A 86 -0.31 -6.83 -21.46
CA SER A 86 0.11 -5.62 -22.19
C SER A 86 -0.03 -4.32 -21.40
N SER A 87 -0.83 -4.28 -20.33
CA SER A 87 -0.93 -3.13 -19.42
C SER A 87 0.38 -2.83 -18.69
N CYS A 88 1.31 -3.80 -18.61
CA CYS A 88 2.67 -3.62 -18.10
C CYS A 88 3.63 -3.01 -19.13
N ASP A 89 3.29 -3.00 -20.42
CA ASP A 89 4.07 -2.29 -21.44
C ASP A 89 3.52 -0.87 -21.63
N HIS A 90 4.19 0.10 -21.02
CA HIS A 90 3.76 1.49 -21.06
C HIS A 90 4.93 2.43 -21.39
N PRO A 91 4.66 3.65 -21.91
CA PRO A 91 5.71 4.58 -22.34
C PRO A 91 6.68 5.02 -21.23
N ASN A 92 6.24 5.01 -19.97
CA ASN A 92 7.10 5.40 -18.84
C ASN A 92 8.20 4.37 -18.49
N LYS A 93 8.19 3.17 -19.10
CA LYS A 93 9.21 2.11 -18.92
C LYS A 93 9.58 1.83 -17.45
N VAL A 94 8.59 1.80 -16.57
CA VAL A 94 8.76 1.51 -15.15
C VAL A 94 8.72 0.00 -14.96
N ASP A 95 9.68 -0.52 -14.20
CA ASP A 95 9.79 -1.95 -13.93
C ASP A 95 9.11 -2.34 -12.62
N TYR A 96 9.29 -1.53 -11.56
CA TYR A 96 8.72 -1.81 -10.25
C TYR A 96 8.60 -0.55 -9.37
N VAL A 97 7.81 -0.66 -8.30
CA VAL A 97 7.76 0.33 -7.21
C VAL A 97 9.02 0.17 -6.37
N SER A 98 9.92 1.15 -6.40
CA SER A 98 11.17 1.11 -5.64
C SER A 98 11.00 1.56 -4.20
N ALA A 99 10.11 2.54 -3.95
CA ALA A 99 9.82 2.98 -2.60
C ALA A 99 8.40 3.53 -2.40
N ILE A 100 7.92 3.36 -1.17
CA ILE A 100 6.80 4.10 -0.59
C ILE A 100 7.40 5.13 0.36
N VAL A 101 7.20 6.41 0.06
CA VAL A 101 7.72 7.51 0.86
C VAL A 101 6.59 8.08 1.70
N LEU A 102 6.73 7.98 3.03
CA LEU A 102 5.73 8.41 4.01
C LEU A 102 6.11 9.74 4.65
N ASN A 103 5.13 10.54 5.03
CA ASN A 103 5.37 11.80 5.75
C ASN A 103 5.99 11.54 7.13
N ARG A 104 7.07 12.26 7.47
CA ARG A 104 7.82 12.11 8.73
C ARG A 104 6.98 12.29 9.97
N ASP A 105 6.24 13.38 10.07
CA ASP A 105 5.50 13.70 11.28
C ASP A 105 4.40 12.67 11.53
N LYS A 106 3.85 12.09 10.46
CA LYS A 106 2.90 10.97 10.54
C LYS A 106 3.57 9.70 11.03
N VAL A 107 4.71 9.31 10.47
CA VAL A 107 5.43 8.11 10.92
C VAL A 107 5.85 8.26 12.38
N LEU A 108 6.45 9.39 12.77
CA LEU A 108 6.90 9.62 14.15
C LEU A 108 5.74 9.61 15.15
N LYS A 109 4.60 10.23 14.81
CA LYS A 109 3.41 10.23 15.66
C LYS A 109 2.84 8.81 15.88
N HIS A 110 3.05 7.89 14.93
CA HIS A 110 2.52 6.53 14.96
C HIS A 110 3.65 5.48 15.07
N ARG A 111 4.87 5.88 15.49
CA ARG A 111 6.10 5.07 15.40
C ARG A 111 5.98 3.71 16.06
N SER A 112 5.41 3.64 17.27
CA SER A 112 5.22 2.38 17.99
C SER A 112 4.34 1.40 17.23
N LYS A 113 3.30 1.89 16.55
CA LYS A 113 2.43 1.07 15.72
C LYS A 113 3.10 0.66 14.41
N PHE A 114 3.87 1.55 13.79
CA PHE A 114 4.66 1.21 12.60
C PHE A 114 5.68 0.11 12.90
N LEU A 115 6.43 0.24 14.02
CA LEU A 115 7.31 -0.80 14.52
C LEU A 115 6.55 -2.11 14.71
N LEU A 116 5.48 -2.06 15.48
CA LEU A 116 4.71 -3.26 15.78
C LEU A 116 4.11 -3.93 14.53
N TYR A 117 3.69 -3.13 13.55
CA TYR A 117 3.04 -3.61 12.34
C TYR A 117 4.05 -4.16 11.33
N LEU A 118 5.16 -3.47 11.13
CA LEU A 118 6.08 -3.70 10.02
C LEU A 118 7.43 -4.30 10.43
N ALA A 119 7.89 -4.05 11.66
CA ALA A 119 9.15 -4.54 12.17
C ALA A 119 8.91 -5.68 13.16
N GLN A 120 9.32 -6.89 12.79
CA GLN A 120 9.43 -7.96 13.78
C GLN A 120 10.66 -7.80 14.68
N ASP A 121 11.67 -6.97 14.35
CA ASP A 121 12.85 -6.78 15.23
C ASP A 121 13.74 -5.51 15.06
N GLU A 122 13.51 -4.54 14.16
CA GLU A 122 14.44 -3.40 13.99
C GLU A 122 13.81 -1.99 13.92
N SER A 123 14.65 -0.97 14.16
CA SER A 123 14.26 0.44 14.33
C SER A 123 13.75 1.09 13.03
N VAL A 124 12.67 1.89 13.10
CA VAL A 124 12.06 2.62 11.95
C VAL A 124 13.02 3.62 11.28
N ASP A 125 14.15 3.93 11.91
CA ASP A 125 15.09 4.93 11.42
C ASP A 125 15.96 4.39 10.26
N GLU A 126 15.98 3.06 10.06
CA GLU A 126 16.59 2.40 8.90
C GLU A 126 15.50 1.93 7.93
N ALA A 127 15.72 2.12 6.63
CA ALA A 127 14.73 1.90 5.59
C ALA A 127 14.24 0.44 5.59
N LEU A 128 13.01 0.22 6.05
CA LEU A 128 12.40 -1.10 6.01
C LEU A 128 12.12 -1.50 4.55
N ALA A 129 12.53 -2.70 4.14
CA ALA A 129 12.17 -3.26 2.84
C ALA A 129 11.06 -4.30 2.98
N LEU A 130 10.01 -4.19 2.15
CA LEU A 130 8.98 -5.22 1.97
C LEU A 130 9.13 -5.79 0.57
N ASP A 131 9.65 -7.01 0.45
CA ASP A 131 9.87 -7.68 -0.85
C ASP A 131 10.60 -6.80 -1.89
N GLY A 132 11.63 -6.07 -1.44
CA GLY A 132 12.41 -5.18 -2.30
C GLY A 132 11.83 -3.76 -2.47
N VAL A 133 10.63 -3.48 -1.95
CA VAL A 133 10.06 -2.13 -1.90
C VAL A 133 10.49 -1.44 -0.61
N HIS A 134 11.22 -0.32 -0.72
CA HIS A 134 11.64 0.43 0.45
C HIS A 134 10.51 1.28 1.04
N ILE A 135 10.35 1.27 2.35
CA ILE A 135 9.54 2.23 3.08
C ILE A 135 10.48 3.31 3.61
N ARG A 136 10.34 4.52 3.06
CA ARG A 136 11.17 5.67 3.41
C ARG A 136 10.34 6.70 4.13
N VAL A 137 11.01 7.46 5.00
CA VAL A 137 10.41 8.60 5.68
C VAL A 137 10.92 9.86 5.02
N SER A 138 10.02 10.70 4.50
CA SER A 138 10.39 11.95 3.84
C SER A 138 11.17 12.86 4.81
N SER A 139 12.17 13.57 4.31
CA SER A 139 12.82 14.66 5.06
C SER A 139 12.02 15.97 5.01
N ASP A 140 11.09 16.11 4.07
CA ASP A 140 10.25 17.29 3.92
C ASP A 140 9.01 17.21 4.83
N LYS A 141 8.84 18.24 5.68
CA LYS A 141 7.69 18.37 6.58
C LYS A 141 6.38 18.60 5.85
N ASN A 142 6.44 19.21 4.67
CA ASN A 142 5.27 19.47 3.82
C ASN A 142 4.98 18.34 2.84
N ALA A 143 5.71 17.22 2.95
CA ALA A 143 5.49 16.06 2.09
C ALA A 143 4.03 15.57 2.18
N PRO A 144 3.48 15.07 1.06
CA PRO A 144 2.17 14.43 1.08
C PRO A 144 2.17 13.25 2.06
N MET A 145 0.97 12.80 2.45
CA MET A 145 0.85 11.62 3.33
C MET A 145 1.62 10.40 2.81
N MET A 146 1.64 10.23 1.49
CA MET A 146 2.33 9.17 0.79
C MET A 146 2.76 9.66 -0.60
N ALA A 147 3.95 9.23 -1.02
CA ALA A 147 4.46 9.33 -2.38
C ALA A 147 5.02 7.97 -2.82
N LEU A 148 5.14 7.76 -4.13
CA LEU A 148 5.72 6.56 -4.71
C LEU A 148 6.93 6.90 -5.58
N GLU A 149 7.99 6.13 -5.40
CA GLU A 149 9.14 6.12 -6.28
C GLU A 149 9.12 4.82 -7.10
N PHE A 150 9.46 4.94 -8.38
CA PHE A 150 9.45 3.87 -9.37
C PHE A 150 10.84 3.75 -9.99
N SER A 151 11.32 2.53 -10.16
CA SER A 151 12.56 2.29 -10.91
C SER A 151 12.26 2.05 -12.39
N SER A 152 13.16 2.53 -13.25
CA SER A 152 13.08 2.34 -14.70
C SER A 152 14.46 2.06 -15.29
N ASP A 153 14.58 1.01 -16.11
CA ASP A 153 15.77 0.77 -16.93
C ASP A 153 15.74 1.63 -18.20
N GLY A 154 16.31 2.84 -18.13
CA GLY A 154 16.52 3.71 -19.30
C GLY A 154 15.32 4.57 -19.72
N GLY A 155 14.27 4.67 -18.89
CA GLY A 155 13.15 5.60 -19.08
C GLY A 155 13.43 7.04 -18.63
N VAL A 156 12.43 7.90 -18.78
CA VAL A 156 12.51 9.31 -18.35
C VAL A 156 12.42 9.39 -16.82
N SER A 157 13.49 9.82 -16.17
CA SER A 157 13.50 10.12 -14.73
C SER A 157 12.83 11.47 -14.43
N GLY A 158 12.15 11.57 -13.29
CA GLY A 158 11.59 12.84 -12.82
C GLY A 158 10.26 12.71 -12.08
N GLU A 159 9.75 13.84 -11.61
CA GLU A 159 8.39 13.90 -11.04
C GLU A 159 7.34 13.81 -12.15
N LEU A 160 6.32 12.98 -11.93
CA LEU A 160 5.17 12.92 -12.83
C LEU A 160 4.21 14.09 -12.56
N SER A 161 3.55 14.55 -13.62
CA SER A 161 2.62 15.68 -13.54
C SER A 161 1.49 15.43 -12.53
N LYS A 162 1.42 16.28 -11.50
CA LYS A 162 0.35 16.23 -10.50
C LYS A 162 -1.06 16.42 -11.10
N VAL A 163 -1.18 17.04 -12.27
CA VAL A 163 -2.46 17.15 -12.97
C VAL A 163 -2.89 15.79 -13.51
N LEU A 164 -1.97 15.06 -14.14
CA LEU A 164 -2.24 13.74 -14.73
C LEU A 164 -2.40 12.64 -13.67
N THR A 165 -1.74 12.79 -12.51
CA THR A 165 -1.78 11.82 -11.41
C THR A 165 -2.85 12.16 -10.36
N ALA A 166 -3.76 13.07 -10.67
CA ALA A 166 -4.82 13.52 -9.76
C ALA A 166 -4.29 13.99 -8.38
N GLY A 167 -3.13 14.64 -8.36
CA GLY A 167 -2.45 15.16 -7.18
C GLY A 167 -1.51 14.18 -6.49
N ALA A 168 -1.42 12.92 -6.96
CA ALA A 168 -0.49 11.95 -6.41
C ALA A 168 0.97 12.36 -6.69
N SER A 169 1.81 12.27 -5.66
CA SER A 169 3.24 12.54 -5.79
C SER A 169 3.94 11.25 -6.20
N LEU A 170 4.29 11.17 -7.49
CA LEU A 170 4.88 10.00 -8.13
C LEU A 170 6.18 10.44 -8.81
N ARG A 171 7.23 9.65 -8.66
CA ARG A 171 8.54 9.93 -9.24
C ARG A 171 9.16 8.68 -9.86
N ILE A 172 9.75 8.84 -11.03
CA ILE A 172 10.61 7.82 -11.65
C ILE A 172 12.06 8.18 -11.31
N ILE A 173 12.80 7.20 -10.78
CA ILE A 173 14.22 7.30 -10.42
C ILE A 173 15.07 6.48 -11.39
#